data_AF-A0AAD5B869-F1
#
_entry.id   AF-A0AAD5B869-F1
#
_cell.length_a   1.000
_cell.length_b   1.000
_cell.length_c   1.000
_cell.angle_alpha   90.00
_cell.angle_beta   90.00
_cell.angle_gamma   90.00
#
_symmetry.space_group_name_H-M   'P 1'
#
loop_
_entity.id
_entity.type
_entity.pdbx_description
1 polymer ?
#
loop_
_entity_poly.entity_id
_entity_poly.type
_entity_poly.pdbx_seq_one_letter_code
_entity_poly.pdbx_strand_id
1 'polypeptide(L)'
;MEIRFWSFFYFTLHGYYILSTAKNTVFQYDQQAKTIFIRPKRANSFFVEEVLKGNLERECYEEICSKEEAREVFENNQKTEEFWNIYYDGDQCKSNPCQHGGSCKDKIGGYSCKCTDMYTGQNCEKDVSECPSGGPLVCEHYCRTLPDSYRCFCARGYKLHSDGRRCIPQAQDPCGNVKVSSENSTSRSMNQNDPFCPKGICPWQVNFVDSAGEVICHGVILGKRSILTSAHCMTTHPDLDLVIGHSEEKINASRQTKMTFHNRYMAGNPGDDLAFLELKEPIALGPKTFQLCLPDKDFSENILMKSGKEGVVVGGASKPLYLSLDVCHSKLNLSFSLTNKMFCMEEREPEGIRCLMQRKECDLTSGSPVATVEGNTAFLTGLFLSQSDCNDGLVFTKISRYLPWIRKQLLSTEKVQT
;
A
#
# COMPACT_ATOMS: atom_id res chain seq x y z
N MET A 1 -4.77 106.04 11.14
CA MET A 1 -5.50 107.14 10.46
C MET A 1 -6.61 106.44 9.70
N GLU A 2 -7.89 106.41 10.04
CA GLU A 2 -8.75 107.00 11.08
C GLU A 2 -9.99 106.05 11.21
N ILE A 3 -10.53 105.90 12.43
CA ILE A 3 -11.96 105.98 12.82
C ILE A 3 -12.99 105.16 11.97
N ARG A 4 -13.56 104.01 12.41
CA ARG A 4 -14.65 103.72 13.39
C ARG A 4 -16.00 104.46 13.22
N PHE A 5 -17.08 103.75 13.59
CA PHE A 5 -18.46 104.20 13.98
C PHE A 5 -19.50 104.33 12.84
N TRP A 6 -20.48 103.40 12.77
CA TRP A 6 -21.89 103.50 13.29
C TRP A 6 -22.81 104.27 12.32
N SER A 7 -24.12 104.07 12.16
CA SER A 7 -25.16 103.28 12.81
C SER A 7 -26.45 103.41 11.97
N PHE A 8 -27.37 102.45 12.14
CA PHE A 8 -28.84 102.54 12.15
C PHE A 8 -29.59 103.56 11.25
N PHE A 9 -30.61 103.09 10.51
CA PHE A 9 -32.03 103.52 10.54
C PHE A 9 -32.80 102.72 9.47
N TYR A 10 -33.57 101.68 9.85
CA TYR A 10 -35.03 101.70 10.01
C TYR A 10 -35.82 102.09 8.75
N PHE A 11 -36.43 101.09 8.09
CA PHE A 11 -37.83 101.18 7.68
C PHE A 11 -38.51 99.82 7.85
N THR A 12 -39.42 99.79 8.82
CA THR A 12 -40.38 98.75 9.13
C THR A 12 -41.58 98.85 8.20
N LEU A 13 -42.07 97.72 7.68
CA LEU A 13 -43.51 97.49 7.59
C LEU A 13 -43.83 96.00 7.81
N HIS A 14 -44.59 95.78 8.87
CA HIS A 14 -45.12 94.50 9.36
C HIS A 14 -46.42 94.12 8.64
N GLY A 15 -46.70 92.81 8.62
CA GLY A 15 -48.02 92.23 8.36
C GLY A 15 -47.90 90.81 7.79
N TYR A 16 -47.45 89.79 8.56
CA TYR A 16 -48.30 88.85 9.34
C TYR A 16 -49.50 88.35 8.52
N TYR A 17 -49.77 87.07 8.26
CA TYR A 17 -49.63 85.80 8.98
C TYR A 17 -49.89 84.68 7.96
N ILE A 18 -49.13 83.59 7.93
CA ILE A 18 -49.68 82.21 8.01
C ILE A 18 -48.63 81.34 8.70
N LEU A 19 -48.95 80.89 9.92
CA LEU A 19 -48.34 79.70 10.50
C LEU A 19 -48.69 78.52 9.59
N SER A 20 -47.70 77.92 8.95
CA SER A 20 -47.78 76.52 8.52
C SER A 20 -46.68 75.78 9.27
N THR A 21 -47.12 75.07 10.30
CA THR A 21 -46.37 73.98 10.93
C THR A 21 -45.68 73.13 9.86
N ALA A 22 -44.35 73.10 9.84
CA ALA A 22 -43.62 72.08 9.12
C ALA A 22 -43.94 70.75 9.81
N LYS A 23 -44.91 70.01 9.25
CA LYS A 23 -45.08 68.60 9.58
C LYS A 23 -43.85 67.88 9.06
N ASN A 24 -42.97 67.46 9.97
CA ASN A 24 -42.00 66.41 9.70
C ASN A 24 -42.78 65.14 9.38
N THR A 25 -43.08 64.91 8.11
CA THR A 25 -43.49 63.58 7.64
C THR A 25 -42.22 62.80 7.33
N VAL A 26 -41.94 61.78 8.15
CA VAL A 26 -40.82 60.83 7.99
C VAL A 26 -41.01 59.92 6.76
N PHE A 27 -42.13 60.02 6.05
CA PHE A 27 -42.42 59.24 4.85
C PHE A 27 -42.69 60.15 3.64
N GLN A 28 -41.77 60.11 2.67
CA GLN A 28 -41.90 60.74 1.36
C GLN A 28 -42.77 59.89 0.42
N TYR A 29 -43.46 60.54 -0.53
CA TYR A 29 -44.32 59.89 -1.54
C TYR A 29 -43.52 58.99 -2.51
N ASP A 30 -44.14 57.87 -2.89
CA ASP A 30 -43.60 56.69 -3.59
C ASP A 30 -42.91 56.96 -4.95
N GLN A 31 -43.17 58.11 -5.60
CA GLN A 31 -42.49 58.46 -6.86
C GLN A 31 -41.12 59.13 -6.68
N GLN A 32 -40.78 59.63 -5.48
CA GLN A 32 -39.45 60.18 -5.17
C GLN A 32 -38.57 59.21 -4.38
N ALA A 33 -39.14 58.13 -3.83
CA ALA A 33 -38.37 57.13 -3.08
C ALA A 33 -37.50 56.23 -3.98
N LYS A 34 -37.83 56.09 -5.27
CA LYS A 34 -37.09 55.24 -6.22
C LYS A 34 -35.80 55.87 -6.78
N THR A 35 -35.55 57.15 -6.53
CA THR A 35 -34.30 57.83 -6.94
C THR A 35 -33.28 58.00 -5.81
N ILE A 36 -33.65 57.70 -4.57
CA ILE A 36 -32.76 57.89 -3.40
C ILE A 36 -31.91 56.65 -3.08
N PHE A 37 -32.21 55.48 -3.68
CA PHE A 37 -31.40 54.27 -3.55
C PHE A 37 -30.99 53.66 -4.89
N ILE A 38 -30.44 54.47 -5.80
CA ILE A 38 -29.66 53.93 -6.92
C ILE A 38 -28.20 53.96 -6.47
N ARG A 39 -27.73 52.89 -5.82
CA ARG A 39 -26.29 52.69 -5.61
C ARG A 39 -25.70 52.21 -6.94
N PRO A 40 -24.78 52.95 -7.59
CA PRO A 40 -24.13 52.48 -8.80
C PRO A 40 -23.20 51.30 -8.47
N LYS A 41 -23.03 50.38 -9.44
CA LYS A 41 -22.05 49.29 -9.36
C LYS A 41 -20.64 49.86 -9.14
N ARG A 42 -19.83 49.19 -8.33
CA ARG A 42 -18.42 49.58 -8.12
C ARG A 42 -17.50 49.13 -9.25
N ALA A 43 -17.81 48.00 -9.90
CA ALA A 43 -17.00 47.42 -10.95
C ALA A 43 -16.65 48.44 -12.07
N ASN A 44 -15.35 48.54 -12.40
CA ASN A 44 -14.78 49.46 -13.40
C ASN A 44 -14.80 50.96 -13.02
N SER A 45 -14.91 51.30 -11.74
CA SER A 45 -14.75 52.67 -11.26
C SER A 45 -13.27 52.98 -11.03
N PHE A 46 -12.64 53.65 -12.00
CA PHE A 46 -11.19 53.94 -12.11
C PHE A 46 -10.48 54.52 -10.86
N PHE A 47 -11.20 54.86 -9.79
CA PHE A 47 -10.65 55.39 -8.53
C PHE A 47 -11.33 54.93 -7.22
N VAL A 48 -12.50 54.28 -7.25
CA VAL A 48 -13.32 54.09 -6.01
C VAL A 48 -13.32 52.64 -5.51
N GLU A 49 -12.85 51.70 -6.33
CA GLU A 49 -12.78 50.27 -6.02
C GLU A 49 -11.71 49.97 -4.93
N GLU A 50 -10.56 50.67 -4.97
CA GLU A 50 -9.42 50.44 -4.06
C GLU A 50 -9.44 51.22 -2.73
N VAL A 51 -10.33 52.19 -2.55
CA VAL A 51 -10.27 53.11 -1.38
C VAL A 51 -10.98 52.56 -0.13
N LEU A 52 -11.89 51.61 -0.29
CA LEU A 52 -12.72 51.09 0.80
C LEU A 52 -12.78 49.56 0.73
N LYS A 53 -12.33 48.88 1.79
CA LYS A 53 -12.45 47.42 1.95
C LYS A 53 -13.88 46.96 1.64
N GLY A 54 -14.03 46.18 0.58
CA GLY A 54 -15.31 45.60 0.17
C GLY A 54 -15.89 44.69 1.25
N ASN A 55 -17.22 44.56 1.29
CA ASN A 55 -17.92 43.61 2.15
C ASN A 55 -18.55 42.50 1.30
N LEU A 56 -18.63 41.29 1.88
CA LEU A 56 -19.09 40.10 1.16
C LEU A 56 -20.45 40.29 0.47
N GLU A 57 -21.39 40.93 1.18
CA GLU A 57 -22.74 41.20 0.69
C GLU A 57 -22.72 41.99 -0.61
N ARG A 58 -21.90 43.05 -0.67
CA ARG A 58 -21.89 43.92 -1.84
C ARG A 58 -21.08 43.35 -2.98
N GLU A 59 -19.86 42.88 -2.70
CA GLU A 59 -18.93 42.49 -3.75
C GLU A 59 -19.34 41.15 -4.39
N CYS A 60 -19.83 40.19 -3.59
CA CYS A 60 -20.11 38.83 -4.08
C CYS A 60 -21.61 38.45 -4.15
N TYR A 61 -22.51 39.07 -3.36
CA TYR A 61 -23.95 38.75 -3.44
C TYR A 61 -24.76 39.76 -4.26
N GLU A 62 -24.48 41.05 -4.14
CA GLU A 62 -25.08 42.09 -5.01
C GLU A 62 -24.37 42.18 -6.38
N GLU A 63 -23.08 41.86 -6.44
CA GLU A 63 -22.23 41.84 -7.64
C GLU A 63 -21.57 40.45 -7.85
N ILE A 64 -20.92 40.25 -9.01
CA ILE A 64 -20.13 39.03 -9.27
C ILE A 64 -18.68 39.35 -8.91
N CYS A 65 -18.13 38.66 -7.90
CA CYS A 65 -16.77 38.91 -7.45
C CYS A 65 -15.74 37.95 -8.07
N SER A 66 -14.49 38.41 -8.15
CA SER A 66 -13.33 37.58 -8.47
C SER A 66 -12.80 36.82 -7.24
N LYS A 67 -11.99 35.78 -7.45
CA LYS A 67 -11.37 35.02 -6.34
C LYS A 67 -10.47 35.91 -5.47
N GLU A 68 -9.85 36.91 -6.08
CA GLU A 68 -8.96 37.84 -5.39
C GLU A 68 -9.76 38.81 -4.51
N GLU A 69 -10.89 39.33 -4.98
CA GLU A 69 -11.80 40.14 -4.16
C GLU A 69 -12.34 39.35 -2.97
N ALA A 70 -12.75 38.08 -3.18
CA ALA A 70 -13.16 37.22 -2.08
C ALA A 70 -12.01 37.04 -1.05
N ARG A 71 -10.76 36.91 -1.51
CA ARG A 71 -9.58 36.79 -0.63
C ARG A 71 -9.37 38.03 0.23
N GLU A 72 -9.61 39.21 -0.32
CA GLU A 72 -9.52 40.49 0.40
C GLU A 72 -10.62 40.65 1.46
N VAL A 73 -11.81 40.10 1.21
CA VAL A 73 -12.91 40.09 2.19
C VAL A 73 -12.57 39.20 3.39
N PHE A 74 -12.09 37.98 3.16
CA PHE A 74 -11.85 37.00 4.24
C PHE A 74 -10.49 37.09 4.92
N GLU A 75 -9.48 37.69 4.26
CA GLU A 75 -8.08 37.78 4.72
C GLU A 75 -7.48 36.43 5.14
N ASN A 76 -8.04 35.32 4.66
CA ASN A 76 -7.66 33.97 5.03
C ASN A 76 -7.88 33.03 3.85
N ASN A 77 -6.82 32.37 3.41
CA ASN A 77 -6.86 31.50 2.23
C ASN A 77 -7.85 30.34 2.40
N GLN A 78 -7.92 29.72 3.57
CA GLN A 78 -8.81 28.57 3.81
C GLN A 78 -10.29 29.01 3.76
N LYS A 79 -10.65 30.11 4.42
CA LYS A 79 -12.02 30.64 4.38
C LYS A 79 -12.41 31.10 2.98
N THR A 80 -11.45 31.67 2.24
CA THR A 80 -11.66 32.09 0.86
C THR A 80 -11.95 30.90 -0.03
N GLU A 81 -11.20 29.79 0.10
CA GLU A 81 -11.44 28.58 -0.67
C GLU A 81 -12.77 27.91 -0.31
N GLU A 82 -13.12 27.82 0.97
CA GLU A 82 -14.41 27.28 1.42
C GLU A 82 -15.60 28.08 0.86
N PHE A 83 -15.51 29.41 0.84
CA PHE A 83 -16.51 30.26 0.19
C PHE A 83 -16.51 30.11 -1.33
N TRP A 84 -15.33 30.16 -1.95
CA TRP A 84 -15.19 30.23 -3.41
C TRP A 84 -15.67 28.97 -4.11
N ASN A 85 -15.46 27.80 -3.50
CA ASN A 85 -15.98 26.53 -4.04
C ASN A 85 -17.51 26.65 -4.19
N ILE A 86 -18.21 26.90 -3.08
CA ILE A 86 -19.66 27.03 -3.06
C ILE A 86 -20.17 28.16 -3.97
N TYR A 87 -19.48 29.29 -4.00
CA TYR A 87 -19.87 30.46 -4.79
C TYR A 87 -19.82 30.20 -6.31
N TYR A 88 -18.78 29.49 -6.76
CA TYR A 88 -18.53 29.28 -8.19
C TYR A 88 -19.35 28.12 -8.78
N ASP A 89 -19.56 27.04 -8.03
CA ASP A 89 -20.22 25.82 -8.56
C ASP A 89 -21.34 25.22 -7.67
N GLY A 90 -21.69 25.90 -6.58
CA GLY A 90 -22.79 25.55 -5.69
C GLY A 90 -22.46 24.42 -4.72
N ASP A 91 -22.98 24.49 -3.50
CA ASP A 91 -22.70 23.49 -2.45
C ASP A 91 -23.26 22.09 -2.82
N GLN A 92 -22.36 21.18 -3.19
CA GLN A 92 -22.66 19.79 -3.53
C GLN A 92 -22.85 18.90 -2.28
N CYS A 93 -22.53 19.42 -1.09
CA CYS A 93 -22.83 18.76 0.17
C CYS A 93 -24.28 18.98 0.64
N LYS A 94 -25.06 19.88 0.02
CA LYS A 94 -26.47 20.14 0.38
C LYS A 94 -27.38 18.90 0.34
N SER A 95 -27.11 17.96 -0.56
CA SER A 95 -27.86 16.71 -0.68
C SER A 95 -27.49 15.67 0.39
N ASN A 96 -26.52 15.99 1.24
CA ASN A 96 -25.90 15.10 2.22
C ASN A 96 -25.47 13.76 1.59
N PRO A 97 -24.53 13.77 0.62
CA PRO A 97 -24.15 12.57 -0.10
C PRO A 97 -23.37 11.56 0.76
N CYS A 98 -22.77 12.00 1.88
CA CYS A 98 -22.01 11.15 2.78
C CYS A 98 -22.93 10.38 3.73
N GLN A 99 -22.95 9.06 3.60
CA GLN A 99 -23.76 8.16 4.41
C GLN A 99 -23.11 7.89 5.78
N HIS A 100 -23.87 7.26 6.68
CA HIS A 100 -23.38 6.70 7.95
C HIS A 100 -22.60 7.66 8.85
N GLY A 101 -23.01 8.94 8.87
CA GLY A 101 -22.39 9.97 9.70
C GLY A 101 -21.06 10.50 9.17
N GLY A 102 -20.72 10.24 7.91
CA GLY A 102 -19.55 10.83 7.25
C GLY A 102 -19.67 12.36 7.12
N SER A 103 -18.56 13.07 7.30
CA SER A 103 -18.52 14.53 7.14
C SER A 103 -18.28 14.91 5.67
N CYS A 104 -19.18 15.69 5.08
CA CYS A 104 -19.03 16.16 3.69
C CYS A 104 -18.16 17.42 3.61
N LYS A 105 -17.28 17.48 2.60
CA LYS A 105 -16.53 18.68 2.22
C LYS A 105 -16.71 18.98 0.73
N ASP A 106 -17.16 20.18 0.44
CA ASP A 106 -17.37 20.70 -0.91
C ASP A 106 -16.04 21.04 -1.60
N LYS A 107 -15.96 20.86 -2.92
CA LYS A 107 -14.77 21.13 -3.75
C LYS A 107 -15.20 21.62 -5.14
N ILE A 108 -14.25 22.24 -5.85
CA ILE A 108 -14.49 22.63 -7.23
C ILE A 108 -14.77 21.39 -8.09
N GLY A 109 -15.95 21.33 -8.70
CA GLY A 109 -16.41 20.24 -9.56
C GLY A 109 -16.91 19.00 -8.82
N GLY A 110 -17.14 19.04 -7.50
CA GLY A 110 -17.73 17.93 -6.76
C GLY A 110 -17.41 17.92 -5.26
N TYR A 111 -17.69 16.82 -4.55
CA TYR A 111 -17.51 16.74 -3.10
C TYR A 111 -16.53 15.64 -2.68
N SER A 112 -16.16 15.65 -1.40
CA SER A 112 -15.35 14.62 -0.76
C SER A 112 -15.92 14.27 0.62
N CYS A 113 -16.16 12.99 0.86
CA CYS A 113 -16.59 12.51 2.17
C CYS A 113 -15.40 12.12 3.06
N LYS A 114 -15.49 12.49 4.34
CA LYS A 114 -14.66 11.94 5.41
C LYS A 114 -15.50 10.95 6.21
N CYS A 115 -15.29 9.66 5.97
CA CYS A 115 -16.05 8.60 6.61
C CYS A 115 -15.67 8.39 8.08
N THR A 116 -16.60 7.82 8.83
CA THR A 116 -16.39 7.31 10.19
C THR A 116 -15.58 6.01 10.15
N ASP A 117 -14.99 5.59 11.28
CA ASP A 117 -14.00 4.50 11.32
C ASP A 117 -14.50 3.16 10.75
N MET A 118 -15.83 2.96 10.69
CA MET A 118 -16.49 1.73 10.23
C MET A 118 -16.99 1.80 8.77
N TYR A 119 -16.73 2.89 8.04
CA TYR A 119 -17.22 3.03 6.66
C TYR A 119 -16.16 3.56 5.68
N THR A 120 -16.29 3.16 4.41
CA THR A 120 -15.43 3.57 3.29
C THR A 120 -16.22 3.72 2.00
N GLY A 121 -15.57 4.15 0.92
CA GLY A 121 -16.22 4.49 -0.35
C GLY A 121 -16.32 6.00 -0.58
N GLN A 122 -16.77 6.39 -1.77
CA GLN A 122 -16.90 7.81 -2.14
C GLN A 122 -17.93 8.52 -1.27
N ASN A 123 -18.97 7.80 -0.87
CA ASN A 123 -20.13 8.28 -0.11
C ASN A 123 -20.23 7.60 1.25
N CYS A 124 -19.17 6.93 1.72
CA CYS A 124 -19.19 6.14 2.95
C CYS A 124 -20.25 5.03 2.93
N GLU A 125 -20.55 4.50 1.74
CA GLU A 125 -21.58 3.50 1.49
C GLU A 125 -21.14 2.07 1.82
N LYS A 126 -19.83 1.83 1.96
CA LYS A 126 -19.27 0.51 2.22
C LYS A 126 -18.95 0.34 3.69
N ASP A 127 -19.47 -0.72 4.28
CA ASP A 127 -19.12 -1.15 5.64
C ASP A 127 -17.69 -1.73 5.68
N VAL A 128 -16.99 -1.53 6.78
CA VAL A 128 -15.62 -2.02 7.03
C VAL A 128 -15.66 -3.44 7.65
N SER A 129 -16.63 -4.26 7.22
CA SER A 129 -16.74 -5.68 7.58
C SER A 129 -15.76 -6.57 6.79
N GLU A 130 -15.13 -6.03 5.75
CA GLU A 130 -14.18 -6.74 4.89
C GLU A 130 -12.72 -6.33 5.15
N CYS A 131 -11.81 -7.27 4.87
CA CYS A 131 -10.39 -7.03 4.95
C CYS A 131 -9.93 -6.10 3.82
N PRO A 132 -9.39 -4.91 4.11
CA PRO A 132 -8.96 -3.96 3.09
C PRO A 132 -7.78 -4.53 2.28
N SER A 133 -7.88 -4.43 0.96
CA SER A 133 -6.88 -4.91 0.00
C SER A 133 -5.95 -3.80 -0.53
N GLY A 134 -6.17 -2.55 -0.12
CA GLY A 134 -5.37 -1.39 -0.50
C GLY A 134 -5.64 -0.15 0.38
N GLY A 135 -4.70 0.79 0.39
CA GLY A 135 -4.83 2.06 1.11
C GLY A 135 -4.36 2.02 2.58
N PRO A 136 -4.66 3.07 3.38
CA PRO A 136 -4.11 3.26 4.72
C PRO A 136 -4.68 2.29 5.77
N LEU A 137 -5.75 1.58 5.44
CA LEU A 137 -6.45 0.65 6.33
C LEU A 137 -5.87 -0.78 6.29
N VAL A 138 -4.94 -1.06 5.37
CA VAL A 138 -4.39 -2.41 5.17
C VAL A 138 -3.58 -2.87 6.38
N CYS A 139 -3.80 -4.12 6.78
CA CYS A 139 -2.97 -4.79 7.78
C CYS A 139 -1.59 -5.09 7.19
N GLU A 140 -0.51 -4.86 7.94
CA GLU A 140 0.85 -5.13 7.44
C GLU A 140 1.09 -6.62 7.14
N HIS A 141 0.49 -7.50 7.94
CA HIS A 141 0.52 -8.94 7.73
C HIS A 141 -0.91 -9.47 7.48
N TYR A 142 -1.48 -10.20 8.43
CA TYR A 142 -2.74 -10.91 8.23
C TYR A 142 -3.93 -10.06 8.62
N CYS A 143 -5.03 -10.23 7.89
CA CYS A 143 -6.33 -9.67 8.24
C CYS A 143 -7.35 -10.81 8.38
N ARG A 144 -8.23 -10.74 9.39
CA ARG A 144 -9.38 -11.62 9.52
C ARG A 144 -10.64 -10.79 9.75
N THR A 145 -11.70 -11.16 9.05
CA THR A 145 -13.03 -10.58 9.22
C THR A 145 -13.67 -11.10 10.51
N LEU A 146 -14.44 -10.23 11.15
CA LEU A 146 -15.30 -10.45 12.31
C LEU A 146 -16.72 -10.00 11.90
N PRO A 147 -17.79 -10.40 12.62
CA PRO A 147 -19.16 -10.09 12.21
C PRO A 147 -19.43 -8.61 11.87
N ASP A 148 -18.82 -7.68 12.60
CA ASP A 148 -19.01 -6.22 12.43
C ASP A 148 -17.67 -5.44 12.30
N SER A 149 -16.55 -6.11 12.02
CA SER A 149 -15.24 -5.46 11.89
C SER A 149 -14.20 -6.37 11.25
N TYR A 150 -12.96 -5.93 11.15
CA TYR A 150 -11.82 -6.81 10.91
C TYR A 150 -10.73 -6.58 11.96
N ARG A 151 -9.85 -7.57 12.12
CA ARG A 151 -8.68 -7.46 12.99
C ARG A 151 -7.41 -7.89 12.28
N CYS A 152 -6.36 -7.11 12.48
CA CYS A 152 -5.03 -7.46 12.00
C CYS A 152 -4.30 -8.42 12.96
N PHE A 153 -3.52 -9.33 12.39
CA PHE A 153 -2.68 -10.29 13.11
C PHE A 153 -1.29 -10.33 12.47
N CYS A 154 -0.28 -10.70 13.25
CA CYS A 154 1.11 -10.69 12.81
C CYS A 154 1.69 -12.10 12.64
N ALA A 155 2.72 -12.21 11.79
CA ALA A 155 3.53 -13.41 11.64
C ALA A 155 4.28 -13.79 12.93
N ARG A 156 4.82 -15.01 12.97
CA ARG A 156 5.55 -15.53 14.14
C ARG A 156 6.76 -14.64 14.45
N GLY A 157 6.89 -14.23 15.70
CA GLY A 157 7.98 -13.35 16.14
C GLY A 157 7.67 -11.85 16.05
N TYR A 158 6.44 -11.48 15.66
CA TYR A 158 5.97 -10.09 15.61
C TYR A 158 4.77 -9.87 16.54
N LYS A 159 4.64 -8.66 17.05
CA LYS A 159 3.50 -8.18 17.84
C LYS A 159 2.78 -7.06 17.11
N LEU A 160 1.46 -7.02 17.25
CA LEU A 160 0.66 -5.93 16.70
C LEU A 160 0.98 -4.63 17.43
N HIS A 161 1.30 -3.59 16.67
CA HIS A 161 1.54 -2.24 17.15
C HIS A 161 0.24 -1.62 17.71
N SER A 162 0.37 -0.53 18.46
CA SER A 162 -0.77 0.14 19.12
C SER A 162 -1.78 0.76 18.14
N ASP A 163 -1.39 0.99 16.88
CA ASP A 163 -2.31 1.41 15.82
C ASP A 163 -3.22 0.29 15.31
N GLY A 164 -3.04 -0.93 15.79
CA GLY A 164 -3.84 -2.08 15.41
C GLY A 164 -3.57 -2.61 14.00
N ARG A 165 -2.52 -2.15 13.31
CA ARG A 165 -2.23 -2.51 11.91
C ARG A 165 -0.80 -2.96 11.65
N ARG A 166 0.18 -2.25 12.20
CA ARG A 166 1.60 -2.55 11.97
C ARG A 166 2.08 -3.71 12.83
N CYS A 167 3.08 -4.43 12.35
CA CYS A 167 3.65 -5.58 13.00
C CYS A 167 5.11 -5.31 13.38
N ILE A 168 5.35 -5.13 14.69
CA ILE A 168 6.69 -4.87 15.21
C ILE A 168 7.40 -6.17 15.61
N PRO A 169 8.67 -6.36 15.23
CA PRO A 169 9.42 -7.55 15.64
C PRO A 169 9.60 -7.59 17.17
N GLN A 170 9.32 -8.75 17.78
CA GLN A 170 9.48 -9.00 19.22
C GLN A 170 10.52 -10.09 19.51
N ALA A 171 10.69 -11.06 18.60
CA ALA A 171 11.70 -12.10 18.73
C ALA A 171 13.09 -11.57 18.33
N GLN A 172 14.15 -12.18 18.90
CA GLN A 172 15.54 -11.90 18.51
C GLN A 172 15.75 -12.13 17.00
N ASP A 173 15.22 -13.25 16.49
CA ASP A 173 15.26 -13.65 15.08
C ASP A 173 13.82 -13.89 14.56
N PRO A 174 13.07 -12.82 14.24
CA PRO A 174 11.73 -12.95 13.67
C PRO A 174 11.80 -13.60 12.28
N CYS A 175 10.76 -14.33 11.89
CA CYS A 175 10.72 -14.88 10.53
C CYS A 175 10.69 -13.76 9.49
N GLY A 176 11.25 -14.02 8.32
CA GLY A 176 11.18 -13.15 7.15
C GLY A 176 11.78 -11.77 7.35
N ASN A 177 12.51 -11.50 8.44
CA ASN A 177 12.95 -10.15 8.77
C ASN A 177 14.02 -9.66 7.79
N VAL A 178 13.60 -8.94 6.76
CA VAL A 178 14.52 -8.31 5.82
C VAL A 178 14.98 -7.00 6.45
N LYS A 179 16.13 -7.04 7.14
CA LYS A 179 16.82 -5.82 7.53
C LYS A 179 17.44 -5.19 6.29
N VAL A 180 16.71 -4.30 5.62
CA VAL A 180 17.31 -3.41 4.62
C VAL A 180 18.33 -2.56 5.36
N SER A 181 19.62 -2.77 5.08
CA SER A 181 20.71 -2.00 5.65
C SER A 181 20.52 -0.53 5.30
N SER A 182 19.98 0.24 6.25
CA SER A 182 20.00 1.71 6.23
C SER A 182 21.33 2.21 6.80
N GLU A 183 22.44 1.67 6.31
CA GLU A 183 23.76 2.25 6.52
C GLU A 183 24.19 2.92 5.22
N ASN A 184 23.91 4.22 5.13
CA ASN A 184 24.52 5.20 4.21
C ASN A 184 24.68 4.81 2.74
N SER A 185 23.59 4.76 1.98
CA SER A 185 23.64 4.84 0.50
C SER A 185 23.69 6.29 0.00
N THR A 186 24.67 7.07 0.46
CA THR A 186 25.20 8.18 -0.36
C THR A 186 26.24 7.62 -1.33
N SER A 187 25.79 6.77 -2.25
CA SER A 187 26.51 6.44 -3.47
C SER A 187 25.51 5.80 -4.42
N ARG A 188 25.00 6.59 -5.36
CA ARG A 188 24.43 6.07 -6.60
C ARG A 188 25.57 5.39 -7.35
N SER A 189 25.78 4.11 -7.12
CA SER A 189 26.50 3.24 -8.04
C SER A 189 25.49 2.27 -8.62
N MET A 190 25.17 2.47 -9.90
CA MET A 190 24.60 1.43 -10.75
C MET A 190 25.54 0.23 -10.72
N ASN A 191 25.09 -0.88 -10.11
CA ASN A 191 25.23 -2.29 -10.57
C ASN A 191 25.21 -3.29 -9.39
N GLN A 192 24.37 -4.33 -9.52
CA GLN A 192 24.58 -5.71 -9.04
C GLN A 192 24.31 -6.17 -7.58
N ASN A 193 23.73 -5.40 -6.67
CA ASN A 193 23.34 -5.95 -5.36
C ASN A 193 21.81 -5.94 -5.18
N ASP A 194 21.14 -7.04 -5.54
CA ASP A 194 19.77 -7.28 -5.10
C ASP A 194 19.77 -7.23 -3.55
N PRO A 195 18.95 -6.35 -2.93
CA PRO A 195 18.95 -6.17 -1.47
C PRO A 195 18.47 -7.41 -0.71
N PHE A 196 17.80 -8.34 -1.39
CA PHE A 196 17.26 -9.56 -0.81
C PHE A 196 18.18 -10.77 -1.06
N CYS A 197 18.74 -10.87 -2.27
CA CYS A 197 19.60 -11.99 -2.68
C CYS A 197 20.89 -11.50 -3.36
N PRO A 198 21.86 -10.97 -2.60
CA PRO A 198 23.11 -10.48 -3.17
C PRO A 198 23.84 -11.61 -3.90
N LYS A 199 24.29 -11.35 -5.13
CA LYS A 199 24.92 -12.35 -6.01
C LYS A 199 24.06 -13.61 -6.28
N GLY A 200 22.74 -13.49 -6.16
CA GLY A 200 21.81 -14.60 -6.38
C GLY A 200 21.71 -15.61 -5.25
N ILE A 201 22.38 -15.36 -4.12
CA ILE A 201 22.35 -16.20 -2.92
C ILE A 201 21.42 -15.56 -1.90
N CYS A 202 20.27 -16.17 -1.69
CA CYS A 202 19.27 -15.70 -0.73
C CYS A 202 19.59 -16.19 0.70
N PRO A 203 19.46 -15.34 1.74
CA PRO A 203 19.76 -15.72 3.14
C PRO A 203 18.98 -16.91 3.70
N TRP A 204 17.80 -17.20 3.16
CA TRP A 204 16.94 -18.30 3.59
C TRP A 204 17.14 -19.59 2.80
N GLN A 205 18.01 -19.57 1.78
CA GLN A 205 18.21 -20.72 0.91
C GLN A 205 19.13 -21.76 1.55
N VAL A 206 18.92 -22.99 1.11
CA VAL A 206 19.72 -24.16 1.45
C VAL A 206 20.10 -24.83 0.14
N ASN A 207 21.35 -25.23 0.00
CA ASN A 207 21.85 -25.93 -1.17
C ASN A 207 22.14 -27.37 -0.79
N PHE A 208 21.66 -28.32 -1.60
CA PHE A 208 22.03 -29.72 -1.52
C PHE A 208 23.05 -29.99 -2.63
N VAL A 209 24.27 -30.32 -2.24
CA VAL A 209 25.41 -30.47 -3.13
C VAL A 209 25.86 -31.92 -3.19
N ASP A 210 26.39 -32.32 -4.34
CA ASP A 210 27.00 -33.63 -4.52
C ASP A 210 28.46 -33.67 -4.00
N SER A 211 29.14 -34.79 -4.22
CA SER A 211 30.56 -34.95 -3.83
C SER A 211 31.52 -34.02 -4.57
N ALA A 212 31.15 -33.53 -5.77
CA ALA A 212 31.94 -32.55 -6.52
C ALA A 212 31.70 -31.12 -6.02
N GLY A 213 30.62 -30.88 -5.27
CA GLY A 213 30.19 -29.57 -4.81
C GLY A 213 29.19 -28.88 -5.73
N GLU A 214 28.65 -29.60 -6.71
CA GLU A 214 27.63 -29.07 -7.62
C GLU A 214 26.26 -29.06 -6.95
N VAL A 215 25.50 -27.98 -7.15
CA VAL A 215 24.17 -27.83 -6.55
C VAL A 215 23.15 -28.66 -7.32
N ILE A 216 22.66 -29.73 -6.69
CA ILE A 216 21.67 -30.63 -7.29
C ILE A 216 20.25 -30.11 -7.01
N CYS A 217 20.03 -29.63 -5.79
CA CYS A 217 18.72 -29.14 -5.36
C CYS A 217 18.84 -27.98 -4.40
N HIS A 218 17.72 -27.31 -4.20
CA HIS A 218 17.59 -26.25 -3.22
C HIS A 218 16.57 -26.61 -2.14
N GLY A 219 16.61 -25.86 -1.05
CA GLY A 219 15.63 -25.91 0.02
C GLY A 219 15.52 -24.57 0.72
N VAL A 220 14.70 -24.52 1.75
CA VAL A 220 14.41 -23.29 2.48
C VAL A 220 14.36 -23.49 3.99
N ILE A 221 14.92 -22.53 4.71
CA ILE A 221 14.91 -22.48 6.17
C ILE A 221 13.56 -21.97 6.67
N LEU A 222 12.88 -22.76 7.49
CA LEU A 222 11.61 -22.41 8.14
C LEU A 222 11.70 -22.30 9.67
N GLY A 223 12.83 -22.72 10.24
CA GLY A 223 13.05 -22.84 11.68
C GLY A 223 14.54 -22.95 11.99
N LYS A 224 14.90 -22.99 13.29
CA LYS A 224 16.30 -23.25 13.67
C LYS A 224 16.72 -24.67 13.32
N ARG A 225 15.78 -25.62 13.25
CA ARG A 225 16.05 -27.03 12.93
C ARG A 225 15.22 -27.54 11.76
N SER A 226 14.53 -26.65 11.05
CA SER A 226 13.47 -27.02 10.12
C SER A 226 13.76 -26.53 8.71
N ILE A 227 13.93 -27.47 7.78
CA ILE A 227 14.14 -27.21 6.36
C ILE A 227 13.01 -27.84 5.55
N LEU A 228 12.56 -27.14 4.51
CA LEU A 228 11.60 -27.65 3.52
C LEU A 228 12.27 -27.74 2.14
N THR A 229 12.01 -28.82 1.41
CA THR A 229 12.52 -29.03 0.04
C THR A 229 11.57 -29.95 -0.74
N SER A 230 11.94 -30.31 -1.98
CA SER A 230 11.26 -31.31 -2.80
C SER A 230 11.48 -32.72 -2.25
N ALA A 231 10.43 -33.54 -2.28
CA ALA A 231 10.54 -34.96 -1.96
C ALA A 231 11.35 -35.72 -3.01
N HIS A 232 11.11 -35.41 -4.29
CA HIS A 232 11.80 -35.98 -5.43
C HIS A 232 13.30 -35.83 -5.31
N CYS A 233 13.79 -34.64 -4.94
CA CYS A 233 15.20 -34.42 -4.73
C CYS A 233 15.81 -35.43 -3.72
N MET A 234 15.20 -35.52 -2.54
CA MET A 234 15.70 -36.34 -1.44
C MET A 234 15.54 -37.84 -1.70
N THR A 235 14.57 -38.24 -2.51
CA THR A 235 14.43 -39.65 -2.92
C THR A 235 15.40 -40.06 -4.02
N THR A 236 15.73 -39.15 -4.94
CA THR A 236 16.64 -39.44 -6.06
C THR A 236 18.10 -39.37 -5.63
N HIS A 237 18.44 -38.45 -4.74
CA HIS A 237 19.81 -38.22 -4.27
C HIS A 237 19.84 -38.21 -2.72
N PRO A 238 19.84 -39.38 -2.07
CA PRO A 238 19.76 -39.46 -0.61
C PRO A 238 21.06 -39.05 0.10
N ASP A 239 22.21 -39.09 -0.58
CA ASP A 239 23.55 -38.89 0.01
C ASP A 239 24.13 -37.48 -0.20
N LEU A 240 23.28 -36.48 -0.47
CA LEU A 240 23.74 -35.10 -0.68
C LEU A 240 24.23 -34.44 0.62
N ASP A 241 25.23 -33.56 0.47
CA ASP A 241 25.67 -32.68 1.53
C ASP A 241 24.82 -31.40 1.54
N LEU A 242 24.56 -30.88 2.72
CA LEU A 242 23.78 -29.69 3.02
C LEU A 242 24.72 -28.50 3.22
N VAL A 243 24.49 -27.42 2.47
CA VAL A 243 25.17 -26.13 2.63
C VAL A 243 24.12 -25.06 2.91
N ILE A 244 24.30 -24.28 3.97
CA ILE A 244 23.30 -23.32 4.46
C ILE A 244 23.77 -21.90 4.21
N GLY A 245 22.96 -21.11 3.49
CA GLY A 245 23.21 -19.69 3.24
C GLY A 245 24.56 -19.45 2.56
N HIS A 246 25.39 -18.61 3.19
CA HIS A 246 26.75 -18.28 2.74
C HIS A 246 27.83 -19.05 3.52
N SER A 247 27.47 -20.14 4.20
CA SER A 247 28.46 -20.94 4.93
C SER A 247 29.27 -21.79 3.97
N GLU A 248 30.58 -21.90 4.20
CA GLU A 248 31.47 -22.85 3.52
C GLU A 248 31.44 -24.24 4.18
N GLU A 249 30.74 -24.40 5.31
CA GLU A 249 30.63 -25.64 6.05
C GLU A 249 29.63 -26.62 5.40
N LYS A 250 30.10 -27.82 5.04
CA LYS A 250 29.29 -28.90 4.48
C LYS A 250 28.81 -29.82 5.60
N ILE A 251 27.49 -30.01 5.70
CA ILE A 251 26.84 -30.91 6.67
C ILE A 251 26.27 -32.10 5.92
N ASN A 252 26.63 -33.34 6.25
CA ASN A 252 26.02 -34.48 5.57
C ASN A 252 24.51 -34.60 5.90
N ALA A 253 23.64 -34.41 4.90
CA ALA A 253 22.21 -34.23 5.13
C ALA A 253 21.56 -35.51 5.68
N SER A 254 21.86 -36.68 5.13
CA SER A 254 21.23 -37.96 5.49
C SER A 254 21.62 -38.44 6.89
N ARG A 255 22.83 -38.11 7.35
CA ARG A 255 23.28 -38.49 8.71
C ARG A 255 22.86 -37.50 9.78
N GLN A 256 22.60 -36.24 9.41
CA GLN A 256 22.28 -35.17 10.36
C GLN A 256 20.83 -34.68 10.30
N THR A 257 19.99 -35.28 9.45
CA THR A 257 18.57 -34.93 9.36
C THR A 257 17.66 -36.14 9.53
N LYS A 258 16.46 -35.90 10.09
CA LYS A 258 15.32 -36.81 9.98
C LYS A 258 14.41 -36.29 8.87
N MET A 259 14.25 -37.09 7.82
CA MET A 259 13.44 -36.73 6.65
C MET A 259 12.01 -37.25 6.79
N THR A 260 11.02 -36.40 6.51
CA THR A 260 9.60 -36.74 6.46
C THR A 260 9.01 -36.29 5.13
N PHE A 261 8.54 -37.24 4.32
CA PHE A 261 7.87 -36.96 3.05
C PHE A 261 6.38 -36.67 3.26
N HIS A 262 5.79 -35.84 2.40
CA HIS A 262 4.36 -35.62 2.43
C HIS A 262 3.60 -36.91 2.12
N ASN A 263 2.55 -37.23 2.89
CA ASN A 263 1.87 -38.53 2.87
C ASN A 263 1.26 -38.92 1.50
N ARG A 264 1.04 -37.94 0.62
CA ARG A 264 0.49 -38.14 -0.75
C ARG A 264 1.55 -38.10 -1.84
N TYR A 265 2.82 -37.95 -1.49
CA TYR A 265 3.91 -37.93 -2.45
C TYR A 265 3.97 -39.26 -3.19
N MET A 266 4.12 -39.20 -4.52
CA MET A 266 4.31 -40.35 -5.39
C MET A 266 5.40 -40.02 -6.40
N ALA A 267 6.43 -40.87 -6.49
CA ALA A 267 7.50 -40.69 -7.46
C ALA A 267 6.94 -40.65 -8.89
N GLY A 268 7.41 -39.70 -9.69
CA GLY A 268 6.92 -39.47 -11.06
C GLY A 268 5.65 -38.61 -11.17
N ASN A 269 4.97 -38.29 -10.07
CA ASN A 269 3.88 -37.31 -10.05
C ASN A 269 4.41 -35.93 -9.62
N PRO A 270 4.12 -34.84 -10.35
CA PRO A 270 4.55 -33.50 -9.98
C PRO A 270 3.83 -32.94 -8.75
N GLY A 271 2.70 -33.53 -8.35
CA GLY A 271 1.91 -33.10 -7.21
C GLY A 271 2.46 -33.59 -5.86
N ASP A 272 2.22 -32.81 -4.80
CA ASP A 272 2.56 -33.19 -3.42
C ASP A 272 4.06 -33.48 -3.20
N ASP A 273 4.93 -32.90 -4.03
CA ASP A 273 6.40 -33.04 -4.02
C ASP A 273 7.07 -32.23 -2.89
N LEU A 274 6.87 -32.66 -1.64
CA LEU A 274 7.39 -31.97 -0.45
C LEU A 274 8.05 -32.94 0.54
N ALA A 275 9.25 -32.57 0.98
CA ALA A 275 9.97 -33.19 2.09
C ALA A 275 10.30 -32.16 3.17
N PHE A 276 10.16 -32.58 4.42
CA PHE A 276 10.51 -31.82 5.60
C PHE A 276 11.71 -32.47 6.29
N LEU A 277 12.76 -31.69 6.54
CA LEU A 277 13.99 -32.12 7.17
C LEU A 277 14.12 -31.49 8.56
N GLU A 278 14.27 -32.35 9.56
CA GLU A 278 14.56 -31.97 10.93
C GLU A 278 16.06 -32.14 11.21
N LEU A 279 16.76 -31.05 11.48
CA LEU A 279 18.20 -31.05 11.79
C LEU A 279 18.48 -31.45 13.24
N LYS A 280 19.54 -32.25 13.42
CA LYS A 280 20.07 -32.61 14.75
C LYS A 280 20.65 -31.42 15.50
N GLU A 281 21.28 -30.50 14.79
CA GLU A 281 21.86 -29.27 15.35
C GLU A 281 21.12 -28.02 14.84
N PRO A 282 20.99 -26.98 15.67
CA PRO A 282 20.28 -25.77 15.29
C PRO A 282 21.16 -24.87 14.38
N ILE A 283 20.54 -24.28 13.38
CA ILE A 283 21.11 -23.25 12.51
C ILE A 283 21.28 -21.97 13.32
N ALA A 284 22.46 -21.36 13.24
CA ALA A 284 22.72 -20.03 13.75
C ALA A 284 22.05 -18.98 12.85
N LEU A 285 20.89 -18.47 13.27
CA LEU A 285 20.19 -17.41 12.56
C LEU A 285 20.87 -16.05 12.80
N GLY A 286 20.80 -15.17 11.81
CA GLY A 286 21.42 -13.85 11.83
C GLY A 286 21.14 -13.05 10.55
N PRO A 287 21.89 -11.96 10.29
CA PRO A 287 21.62 -11.06 9.16
C PRO A 287 21.88 -11.70 7.78
N LYS A 288 22.80 -12.67 7.70
CA LYS A 288 23.14 -13.38 6.45
C LYS A 288 22.39 -14.70 6.25
N THR A 289 21.71 -15.17 7.30
CA THR A 289 21.01 -16.45 7.30
C THR A 289 19.76 -16.34 8.18
N PHE A 290 18.58 -16.32 7.58
CA PHE A 290 17.33 -16.21 8.34
C PHE A 290 16.23 -17.08 7.76
N GLN A 291 15.25 -17.42 8.59
CA GLN A 291 14.10 -18.25 8.21
C GLN A 291 13.02 -17.41 7.52
N LEU A 292 12.32 -17.96 6.52
CA LEU A 292 11.14 -17.29 5.94
C LEU A 292 9.90 -17.41 6.82
N CYS A 293 8.98 -16.44 6.71
CA CYS A 293 7.66 -16.58 7.29
C CYS A 293 6.77 -17.52 6.46
N LEU A 294 5.99 -18.35 7.15
CA LEU A 294 4.88 -19.06 6.52
C LEU A 294 3.60 -18.21 6.58
N PRO A 295 3.03 -17.82 5.43
CA PRO A 295 1.81 -17.01 5.40
C PRO A 295 0.57 -17.83 5.79
N ASP A 296 -0.54 -17.13 6.07
CA ASP A 296 -1.89 -17.73 6.05
C ASP A 296 -2.37 -17.93 4.60
N LYS A 297 -3.30 -18.86 4.39
CA LYS A 297 -3.74 -19.26 3.04
C LYS A 297 -4.28 -18.08 2.23
N ASP A 298 -5.22 -17.33 2.80
CA ASP A 298 -5.90 -16.24 2.08
C ASP A 298 -4.96 -15.07 1.84
N PHE A 299 -4.09 -14.76 2.80
CA PHE A 299 -3.03 -13.76 2.63
C PHE A 299 -2.06 -14.15 1.51
N SER A 300 -1.65 -15.42 1.47
CA SER A 300 -0.78 -15.95 0.42
C SER A 300 -1.44 -15.85 -0.96
N GLU A 301 -2.68 -16.32 -1.10
CA GLU A 301 -3.35 -16.43 -2.40
C GLU A 301 -3.88 -15.09 -2.92
N ASN A 302 -4.34 -14.19 -2.04
CA ASN A 302 -4.99 -12.94 -2.45
C ASN A 302 -4.06 -11.72 -2.43
N ILE A 303 -3.01 -11.73 -1.60
CA ILE A 303 -2.11 -10.58 -1.41
C ILE A 303 -0.70 -10.86 -1.95
N LEU A 304 -0.09 -11.99 -1.55
CA LEU A 304 1.29 -12.30 -1.91
C LEU A 304 1.45 -12.80 -3.35
N MET A 305 0.56 -13.68 -3.79
CA MET A 305 0.60 -14.30 -5.13
C MET A 305 -0.35 -13.63 -6.13
N LYS A 306 -0.71 -12.36 -5.89
CA LYS A 306 -1.57 -11.61 -6.81
C LYS A 306 -0.89 -11.45 -8.17
N SER A 307 -1.63 -11.68 -9.26
CA SER A 307 -1.10 -11.59 -10.62
C SER A 307 -0.38 -10.25 -10.86
N GLY A 308 0.80 -10.31 -11.48
CA GLY A 308 1.65 -9.15 -11.73
C GLY A 308 2.52 -8.70 -10.55
N LYS A 309 2.44 -9.37 -9.40
CA LYS A 309 3.34 -9.12 -8.27
C LYS A 309 4.68 -9.84 -8.47
N GLU A 310 5.76 -9.23 -8.00
CA GLU A 310 7.11 -9.80 -8.08
C GLU A 310 7.34 -10.85 -6.97
N GLY A 311 7.99 -11.95 -7.34
CA GLY A 311 8.61 -12.90 -6.41
C GLY A 311 10.14 -12.75 -6.41
N VAL A 312 10.74 -13.21 -5.33
CA VAL A 312 12.19 -13.31 -5.15
C VAL A 312 12.55 -14.79 -5.20
N VAL A 313 13.41 -15.16 -6.15
CA VAL A 313 13.90 -16.52 -6.34
C VAL A 313 15.44 -16.55 -6.21
N VAL A 314 15.98 -17.76 -6.02
CA VAL A 314 17.43 -17.99 -6.07
C VAL A 314 17.94 -17.82 -7.51
N GLY A 315 19.21 -17.45 -7.71
CA GLY A 315 19.78 -17.34 -9.07
C GLY A 315 19.89 -15.95 -9.68
N GLY A 316 19.84 -14.89 -8.88
CA GLY A 316 20.19 -13.54 -9.31
C GLY A 316 19.01 -12.61 -9.58
N ALA A 317 19.26 -11.52 -10.32
CA ALA A 317 18.39 -10.33 -10.39
C ALA A 317 17.02 -10.52 -11.08
N SER A 318 16.69 -11.73 -11.54
CA SER A 318 15.38 -12.03 -12.10
C SER A 318 14.33 -12.09 -10.99
N LYS A 319 13.39 -11.15 -11.04
CA LYS A 319 12.19 -11.15 -10.18
C LYS A 319 11.00 -11.58 -11.03
N PRO A 320 10.64 -12.88 -11.03
CA PRO A 320 9.54 -13.35 -11.84
C PRO A 320 8.21 -12.80 -11.32
N LEU A 321 7.23 -12.67 -12.21
CA LEU A 321 5.90 -12.14 -11.94
C LEU A 321 4.89 -13.28 -11.81
N TYR A 322 4.03 -13.22 -10.79
CA TYR A 322 2.93 -14.19 -10.65
C TYR A 322 1.95 -14.06 -11.80
N LEU A 323 1.50 -15.21 -12.32
CA LEU A 323 0.48 -15.29 -13.36
C LEU A 323 -0.84 -15.84 -12.82
N SER A 324 -1.95 -15.45 -13.45
CA SER A 324 -3.23 -16.12 -13.25
C SER A 324 -3.20 -17.53 -13.86
N LEU A 325 -4.02 -18.43 -13.31
CA LEU A 325 -4.04 -19.83 -13.76
C LEU A 325 -4.42 -19.96 -15.26
N ASP A 326 -5.34 -19.12 -15.74
CA ASP A 326 -5.76 -19.11 -17.16
C ASP A 326 -4.61 -18.67 -18.09
N VAL A 327 -3.80 -17.71 -17.65
CA VAL A 327 -2.61 -17.28 -18.38
C VAL A 327 -1.53 -18.37 -18.36
N CYS A 328 -1.36 -19.09 -17.24
CA CYS A 328 -0.46 -20.24 -17.17
C CYS A 328 -0.84 -21.32 -18.20
N HIS A 329 -2.13 -21.70 -18.26
CA HIS A 329 -2.60 -22.73 -19.17
C HIS A 329 -2.46 -22.37 -20.65
N SER A 330 -2.52 -21.08 -20.98
CA SER A 330 -2.40 -20.59 -22.36
C SER A 330 -0.95 -20.35 -22.79
N LYS A 331 -0.06 -20.01 -21.86
CA LYS A 331 1.35 -19.69 -22.16
C LYS A 331 2.29 -20.88 -22.07
N LEU A 332 2.06 -21.81 -21.15
CA LEU A 332 3.02 -22.88 -20.84
C LEU A 332 2.67 -24.17 -21.56
N ASN A 333 3.67 -24.80 -22.19
CA ASN A 333 3.52 -26.10 -22.85
C ASN A 333 4.09 -27.20 -21.94
N LEU A 334 3.33 -27.55 -20.90
CA LEU A 334 3.78 -28.49 -19.88
C LEU A 334 3.44 -29.94 -20.25
N SER A 335 4.33 -30.86 -19.87
CA SER A 335 4.12 -32.32 -20.00
C SER A 335 3.05 -32.86 -19.04
N PHE A 336 2.62 -32.04 -18.07
CA PHE A 336 1.65 -32.39 -17.04
C PHE A 336 0.57 -31.32 -16.89
N SER A 337 -0.57 -31.70 -16.32
CA SER A 337 -1.68 -30.77 -16.07
C SER A 337 -1.46 -29.96 -14.79
N LEU A 338 -1.57 -28.64 -14.87
CA LEU A 338 -1.52 -27.76 -13.70
C LEU A 338 -2.74 -27.98 -12.81
N THR A 339 -2.49 -28.15 -11.51
CA THR A 339 -3.54 -28.28 -10.50
C THR A 339 -3.66 -27.01 -9.67
N ASN A 340 -4.73 -26.89 -8.88
CA ASN A 340 -4.89 -25.77 -7.94
C ASN A 340 -3.85 -25.73 -6.81
N LYS A 341 -3.04 -26.79 -6.65
CA LYS A 341 -1.88 -26.88 -5.75
C LYS A 341 -0.58 -26.36 -6.38
N MET A 342 -0.64 -25.87 -7.60
CA MET A 342 0.48 -25.29 -8.33
C MET A 342 0.15 -23.84 -8.71
N PHE A 343 1.17 -23.09 -9.06
CA PHE A 343 1.05 -21.81 -9.75
C PHE A 343 2.25 -21.62 -10.66
N CYS A 344 2.14 -20.71 -11.64
CA CYS A 344 3.25 -20.38 -12.51
C CYS A 344 3.61 -18.90 -12.42
N MET A 345 4.81 -18.60 -12.90
CA MET A 345 5.34 -17.26 -12.99
C MET A 345 6.02 -17.06 -14.35
N GLU A 346 6.22 -15.81 -14.74
CA GLU A 346 7.01 -15.45 -15.91
C GLU A 346 8.21 -14.60 -15.51
N GLU A 347 9.35 -14.79 -16.18
CA GLU A 347 10.46 -13.87 -16.01
C GLU A 347 10.12 -12.51 -16.61
N ARG A 348 10.56 -11.45 -15.92
CA ARG A 348 10.50 -10.09 -16.46
C ARG A 348 11.60 -9.93 -17.51
N GLU A 349 11.21 -9.74 -18.77
CA GLU A 349 12.14 -9.26 -19.79
C GLU A 349 12.52 -7.80 -19.49
N PRO A 350 13.81 -7.44 -19.46
CA PRO A 350 14.20 -6.04 -19.34
C PRO A 350 13.78 -5.28 -20.61
N GLU A 351 12.93 -4.26 -20.44
CA GLU A 351 12.51 -3.38 -21.53
C GLU A 351 13.73 -2.77 -22.24
N GLY A 352 13.86 -3.00 -23.54
CA GLY A 352 14.82 -2.26 -24.40
C GLY A 352 16.09 -2.99 -24.81
N ILE A 353 16.32 -4.25 -24.42
CA ILE A 353 17.44 -5.05 -24.94
C ILE A 353 16.90 -6.31 -25.60
N ARG A 354 16.69 -6.24 -26.92
CA ARG A 354 16.49 -7.41 -27.77
C ARG A 354 17.87 -8.07 -27.98
N CYS A 355 18.41 -8.67 -26.92
CA CYS A 355 19.68 -9.39 -27.02
C CYS A 355 19.45 -10.70 -27.77
N LEU A 356 20.30 -10.91 -28.77
CA LEU A 356 20.44 -12.14 -29.54
C LEU A 356 20.44 -13.35 -28.61
N MET A 357 19.69 -14.38 -29.01
CA MET A 357 19.64 -15.73 -28.45
C MET A 357 20.91 -16.12 -27.64
N GLN A 358 20.88 -15.89 -26.33
CA GLN A 358 21.63 -16.67 -25.37
C GLN A 358 20.59 -17.13 -24.36
N ARG A 359 20.35 -18.45 -24.33
CA ARG A 359 19.51 -19.09 -23.32
C ARG A 359 20.05 -18.62 -21.98
N LYS A 360 19.23 -17.87 -21.24
CA LYS A 360 19.54 -17.50 -19.87
C LYS A 360 19.62 -18.83 -19.10
N GLU A 361 20.80 -19.14 -18.59
CA GLU A 361 21.00 -20.32 -17.75
C GLU A 361 20.07 -20.18 -16.56
N CYS A 362 19.18 -21.15 -16.37
CA CYS A 362 18.24 -21.10 -15.29
C CYS A 362 18.88 -21.71 -14.05
N ASP A 363 19.14 -20.87 -13.06
CA ASP A 363 19.73 -21.27 -11.78
C ASP A 363 18.73 -21.98 -10.86
N LEU A 364 17.47 -22.14 -11.27
CA LEU A 364 16.44 -22.81 -10.49
C LEU A 364 16.55 -24.32 -10.64
N THR A 365 16.59 -25.01 -9.50
CA THR A 365 16.56 -26.47 -9.44
C THR A 365 15.42 -26.91 -8.52
N SER A 366 15.18 -28.22 -8.45
CA SER A 366 14.08 -28.74 -7.65
C SER A 366 14.17 -28.28 -6.19
N GLY A 367 13.07 -27.76 -5.65
CA GLY A 367 13.02 -27.24 -4.29
C GLY A 367 13.51 -25.79 -4.14
N SER A 368 13.90 -25.10 -5.22
CA SER A 368 14.22 -23.66 -5.17
C SER A 368 13.05 -22.86 -4.59
N PRO A 369 13.24 -22.10 -3.50
CA PRO A 369 12.16 -21.33 -2.92
C PRO A 369 11.87 -20.06 -3.72
N VAL A 370 10.59 -19.75 -3.81
CA VAL A 370 10.12 -18.40 -4.16
C VAL A 370 9.49 -17.76 -2.94
N ALA A 371 9.94 -16.54 -2.65
CA ALA A 371 9.44 -15.71 -1.57
C ALA A 371 8.78 -14.46 -2.13
N THR A 372 7.77 -13.94 -1.43
CA THR A 372 7.23 -12.60 -1.69
C THR A 372 7.48 -11.73 -0.48
N VAL A 373 7.99 -10.54 -0.73
CA VAL A 373 8.24 -9.54 0.30
C VAL A 373 7.02 -8.63 0.40
N GLU A 374 6.45 -8.53 1.60
CA GLU A 374 5.40 -7.57 1.94
C GLU A 374 5.91 -6.68 3.08
N GLY A 375 6.00 -5.37 2.84
CA GLY A 375 6.65 -4.45 3.77
C GLY A 375 8.13 -4.84 3.97
N ASN A 376 8.51 -5.14 5.21
CA ASN A 376 9.86 -5.59 5.58
C ASN A 376 9.93 -7.10 5.88
N THR A 377 8.92 -7.86 5.47
CA THR A 377 8.80 -9.28 5.81
C THR A 377 8.71 -10.15 4.56
N ALA A 378 9.62 -11.13 4.45
CA ALA A 378 9.63 -12.13 3.39
C ALA A 378 8.82 -13.38 3.78
N PHE A 379 7.90 -13.77 2.89
CA PHE A 379 7.01 -14.91 3.06
C PHE A 379 7.26 -15.97 2.00
N LEU A 380 7.35 -17.24 2.41
CA LEU A 380 7.43 -18.36 1.47
C LEU A 380 6.08 -18.58 0.77
N THR A 381 6.07 -18.55 -0.55
CA THR A 381 4.86 -18.77 -1.37
C THR A 381 4.92 -20.07 -2.14
N GLY A 382 6.11 -20.47 -2.61
CA GLY A 382 6.27 -21.67 -3.43
C GLY A 382 7.64 -22.32 -3.39
N LEU A 383 7.71 -23.55 -3.91
CA LEU A 383 8.95 -24.27 -4.22
C LEU A 383 8.93 -24.72 -5.67
N PHE A 384 10.05 -24.57 -6.38
CA PHE A 384 10.16 -24.91 -7.80
C PHE A 384 9.99 -26.42 -8.01
N LEU A 385 9.17 -26.79 -9.00
CA LEU A 385 8.83 -28.17 -9.28
C LEU A 385 10.01 -28.92 -9.91
N SER A 386 10.16 -30.20 -9.53
CA SER A 386 11.15 -31.12 -10.10
C SER A 386 10.99 -31.41 -11.59
N GLN A 387 9.75 -31.35 -12.11
CA GLN A 387 9.42 -31.69 -13.50
C GLN A 387 9.31 -30.47 -14.43
N SER A 388 9.64 -29.28 -13.91
CA SER A 388 9.60 -28.04 -14.69
C SER A 388 11.00 -27.75 -15.22
N ASP A 389 11.16 -27.67 -16.55
CA ASP A 389 12.31 -26.98 -17.15
C ASP A 389 11.96 -25.49 -17.24
N CYS A 390 12.90 -24.61 -16.95
CA CYS A 390 12.69 -23.16 -17.09
C CYS A 390 12.39 -22.75 -18.54
N ASN A 391 12.76 -23.59 -19.52
CA ASN A 391 12.34 -23.43 -20.92
C ASN A 391 10.84 -23.64 -21.13
N ASP A 392 10.21 -24.51 -20.34
CA ASP A 392 8.78 -24.84 -20.42
C ASP A 392 7.91 -23.92 -19.55
N GLY A 393 8.54 -23.11 -18.70
CA GLY A 393 7.92 -22.14 -17.80
C GLY A 393 8.34 -22.30 -16.34
N LEU A 394 8.11 -21.25 -15.54
CA LEU A 394 8.43 -21.30 -14.11
C LEU A 394 7.21 -21.81 -13.32
N VAL A 395 7.22 -23.08 -12.90
CA VAL A 395 6.10 -23.68 -12.16
C VAL A 395 6.52 -24.08 -10.75
N PHE A 396 5.68 -23.71 -9.77
CA PHE A 396 5.95 -23.90 -8.36
C PHE A 396 4.83 -24.65 -7.65
N THR A 397 5.20 -25.47 -6.66
CA THR A 397 4.28 -26.02 -5.65
C THR A 397 3.77 -24.90 -4.77
N LYS A 398 2.45 -24.79 -4.62
CA LYS A 398 1.78 -23.73 -3.85
C LYS A 398 1.76 -24.05 -2.35
N ILE A 399 2.62 -23.40 -1.57
CA ILE A 399 2.79 -23.70 -0.13
C ILE A 399 1.52 -23.41 0.69
N SER A 400 0.67 -22.47 0.28
CA SER A 400 -0.60 -22.17 0.95
C SER A 400 -1.52 -23.40 1.09
N ARG A 401 -1.38 -24.41 0.21
CA ARG A 401 -2.17 -25.65 0.21
C ARG A 401 -1.62 -26.73 1.15
N TYR A 402 -0.43 -26.53 1.70
CA TYR A 402 0.28 -27.49 2.56
C TYR A 402 0.54 -26.97 3.97
N LEU A 403 0.09 -25.75 4.29
CA LEU A 403 0.29 -25.11 5.59
C LEU A 403 -0.08 -26.00 6.79
N PRO A 404 -1.20 -26.76 6.81
CA PRO A 404 -1.53 -27.61 7.95
C PRO A 404 -0.49 -28.71 8.21
N TRP A 405 0.03 -29.34 7.15
CA TRP A 405 1.06 -30.37 7.25
C TRP A 405 2.39 -29.77 7.70
N ILE A 406 2.84 -28.67 7.07
CA ILE A 406 4.11 -28.02 7.39
C ILE A 406 4.10 -27.48 8.84
N ARG A 407 3.02 -26.80 9.25
CA ARG A 407 2.89 -26.25 10.61
C ARG A 407 2.91 -27.34 11.67
N LYS A 408 2.34 -28.52 11.39
CA LYS A 408 2.41 -29.67 12.31
C LYS A 408 3.86 -30.10 12.55
N GLN A 409 4.65 -30.23 11.48
CA GLN A 409 6.07 -30.61 11.60
C GLN A 409 6.89 -29.53 12.31
N LEU A 410 6.70 -28.26 11.95
CA LEU A 410 7.37 -27.14 12.62
C LEU A 410 7.06 -27.09 14.12
N LEU A 411 5.81 -27.35 14.50
CA LEU A 411 5.42 -27.38 15.90
C LEU A 411 6.07 -28.53 16.66
N SER A 412 6.23 -29.72 16.05
CA SER A 412 6.96 -30.81 16.71
C SER A 412 8.46 -30.51 16.79
N THR A 413 9.08 -30.05 15.71
CA THR A 413 10.54 -29.88 15.63
C THR A 413 11.03 -28.69 16.47
N GLU A 414 10.30 -27.57 16.46
CA GLU A 414 10.74 -26.34 17.14
C GLU A 414 10.25 -26.22 18.61
N LYS A 415 9.30 -27.05 19.07
CA LYS A 415 8.86 -27.06 20.48
C LYS A 415 9.60 -28.05 21.36
N VAL A 416 10.25 -29.07 20.79
CA VAL A 416 10.78 -30.19 21.57
C VAL A 416 11.86 -29.78 22.60
N GLN A 417 12.41 -28.55 22.56
CA GLN A 417 13.38 -28.08 23.55
C GLN A 417 13.30 -26.57 23.87
N THR A 418 12.13 -26.07 24.27
CA THR A 418 12.05 -24.96 25.26
C THR A 418 11.60 -25.54 26.58
#